data_AF-A0A4Q4CXJ5-F1
#
_entry.id   AF-A0A4Q4CXJ5-F1
#
_cell.length_a   1.000
_cell.length_b   1.000
_cell.length_c   1.000
_cell.angle_alpha   90.00
_cell.angle_beta   90.00
_cell.angle_gamma   90.00
#
_symmetry.space_group_name_H-M   'P 1'
#
loop_
_entity.id
_entity.type
_entity.pdbx_description
1 polymer ?
#
loop_
_entity_poly.entity_id
_entity_poly.type
_entity_poly.pdbx_seq_one_letter_code
_entity_poly.pdbx_strand_id
1 'polypeptide(L)'
;MSHMHTELGPPPKLAEGGLRVIPLGGLGEVGRNMTVFEHAGKLLVVDCGVLFPEEQHPGVDLILPDFSAIRDRLKDIVGIVLT
;
A
#
# COMPACT_ATOMS: atom_id res chain seq x y z
N MET A 1 3.96 17.25 -17.48
CA MET A 1 4.15 16.40 -16.28
C MET A 1 3.10 15.31 -16.33
N SER A 2 3.56 14.09 -16.59
CA SER A 2 2.75 12.88 -16.76
C SER A 2 2.12 12.51 -15.43
N HIS A 3 0.80 12.67 -15.30
CA HIS A 3 0.03 12.14 -14.19
C HIS A 3 -0.45 10.73 -14.56
N MET A 4 -0.77 9.91 -13.56
CA MET A 4 -1.44 8.63 -13.78
C MET A 4 -2.68 8.85 -14.65
N HIS A 5 -2.99 7.89 -15.53
CA HIS A 5 -4.25 7.90 -16.26
C HIS A 5 -5.41 7.98 -15.26
N THR A 6 -6.38 8.87 -15.48
CA THR A 6 -7.47 9.13 -14.51
C THR A 6 -8.47 7.98 -14.42
N GLU A 7 -8.50 7.10 -15.42
CA GLU A 7 -9.41 5.95 -15.51
C GLU A 7 -8.68 4.61 -15.33
N LEU A 8 -7.95 4.44 -14.23
CA LEU A 8 -7.38 3.13 -13.89
C LEU A 8 -8.45 2.26 -13.21
N GLY A 9 -8.69 1.07 -13.77
CA GLY A 9 -9.49 0.03 -13.14
C GLY A 9 -8.65 -0.89 -12.23
N PRO A 10 -9.28 -1.95 -11.65
CA PRO A 10 -8.55 -2.99 -10.96
C PRO A 10 -7.47 -3.61 -11.85
N PRO A 11 -6.30 -3.96 -11.31
CA PRO A 11 -5.24 -4.54 -12.12
C PRO A 11 -5.65 -5.92 -12.65
N PRO A 12 -5.17 -6.33 -13.83
CA PRO A 12 -5.40 -7.67 -14.35
C PRO A 12 -4.72 -8.73 -13.47
N LYS A 13 -4.94 -10.01 -13.77
CA LYS A 13 -4.15 -11.09 -13.16
C LYS A 13 -2.66 -10.86 -13.38
N LEU A 14 -1.84 -11.02 -12.34
CA LEU A 14 -0.38 -10.93 -12.45
C LEU A 14 0.14 -12.04 -13.38
N ALA A 15 1.03 -11.68 -14.31
CA ALA A 15 1.66 -12.64 -15.20
C ALA A 15 2.53 -13.65 -14.42
N GLU A 16 2.66 -14.86 -14.95
CA GLU A 16 3.53 -15.88 -14.34
C GLU A 16 4.99 -15.39 -14.26
N GLY A 17 5.63 -15.59 -13.11
CA GLY A 17 6.96 -15.05 -12.82
C GLY A 17 7.02 -13.53 -12.59
N GLY A 18 5.91 -12.81 -12.73
CA GLY A 18 5.83 -11.37 -12.54
C GLY A 18 5.95 -10.95 -11.07
N LEU A 19 6.38 -9.70 -10.85
CA LEU A 19 6.34 -9.01 -9.56
C LEU A 19 5.42 -7.81 -9.68
N ARG A 20 4.50 -7.65 -8.72
CA ARG A 20 3.67 -6.45 -8.60
C ARG A 20 4.09 -5.67 -7.37
N VAL A 21 4.19 -4.36 -7.53
CA VAL A 21 4.53 -3.41 -6.46
C VAL A 21 3.36 -2.45 -6.29
N ILE A 22 2.84 -2.34 -5.07
CA ILE A 22 1.66 -1.54 -4.73
C ILE A 22 2.03 -0.63 -3.56
N PRO A 23 2.32 0.66 -3.79
CA PRO A 23 2.47 1.62 -2.70
C PRO A 23 1.09 1.92 -2.12
N LEU A 24 0.87 1.58 -0.84
CA LEU A 24 -0.35 1.89 -0.09
C LEU A 24 -0.23 3.19 0.73
N GLY A 25 0.99 3.74 0.82
CA GLY A 25 1.26 5.05 1.40
C GLY A 25 2.70 5.50 1.17
N GLY A 26 3.00 6.77 1.47
CA GLY A 26 4.31 7.39 1.24
C GLY A 26 4.52 8.03 -0.14
N LEU A 27 3.53 8.00 -1.03
CA LEU A 27 3.54 8.70 -2.31
C LEU A 27 2.48 9.81 -2.34
N GLY A 28 2.84 10.98 -2.85
CA GLY A 28 1.98 12.18 -2.86
C GLY A 28 1.98 12.93 -1.53
N GLU A 29 2.18 12.23 -0.41
CA GLU A 29 2.28 12.79 0.94
C GLU A 29 3.41 12.09 1.73
N VAL A 30 4.01 12.80 2.68
CA VAL A 30 5.10 12.29 3.54
C VAL A 30 4.51 11.61 4.77
N GLY A 31 4.80 10.32 4.97
CA GLY A 31 4.32 9.53 6.10
C GLY A 31 3.50 8.32 5.65
N ARG A 32 2.98 7.53 6.61
CA ARG A 32 2.20 6.31 6.37
C ARG A 32 2.83 5.35 5.34
N ASN A 33 4.16 5.27 5.33
CA ASN A 33 4.90 4.45 4.37
C ASN A 33 4.47 2.98 4.46
N MET A 34 4.04 2.43 3.33
CA MET A 34 3.71 1.02 3.22
C MET A 34 3.75 0.63 1.75
N THR A 35 4.56 -0.39 1.43
CA THR A 35 4.60 -0.97 0.09
C THR A 35 4.32 -2.45 0.16
N VAL A 36 3.38 -2.93 -0.66
CA VAL A 36 3.07 -4.35 -0.82
C VAL A 36 3.73 -4.87 -2.09
N PHE A 37 4.47 -5.96 -1.95
CA PHE A 37 5.02 -6.74 -3.05
C PHE A 37 4.21 -8.04 -3.21
N GLU A 38 3.74 -8.31 -4.42
CA GLU A 38 3.05 -9.56 -4.77
C GLU A 38 3.90 -10.35 -5.77
N HIS A 39 4.22 -11.59 -5.41
CA HIS A 39 4.90 -12.55 -6.28
C HIS A 39 4.41 -13.97 -6.01
N ALA A 40 4.12 -14.74 -7.05
CA ALA A 40 3.66 -16.13 -6.96
C ALA A 40 2.49 -16.32 -5.96
N GLY A 41 1.55 -15.36 -5.90
CA GLY A 41 0.38 -15.40 -5.01
C GLY A 41 0.68 -15.05 -3.54
N LYS A 42 1.94 -14.80 -3.17
CA LYS A 42 2.36 -14.37 -1.83
C LYS A 42 2.57 -12.87 -1.76
N LEU A 43 2.39 -12.33 -0.55
CA LEU A 43 2.50 -10.91 -0.25
C LEU A 43 3.67 -10.67 0.71
N LEU A 44 4.56 -9.74 0.39
CA LEU A 44 5.56 -9.20 1.32
C LEU A 44 5.24 -7.73 1.55
N VAL A 45 5.18 -7.30 2.82
CA VAL A 45 4.99 -5.90 3.17
C VAL A 45 6.33 -5.30 3.57
N VAL A 46 6.64 -4.11 3.07
CA VAL A 46 7.76 -3.28 3.53
C VAL A 46 7.19 -2.02 4.15
N ASP A 47 7.53 -1.81 5.42
CA ASP A 47 6.99 -0.83 6.35
C ASP A 47 5.48 -0.90 6.57
N CYS A 48 5.04 -0.29 7.67
CA CYS A 48 3.62 -0.09 7.98
C CYS A 48 3.50 1.14 8.89
N GLY A 49 3.94 2.28 8.36
CA GLY A 49 4.02 3.53 9.12
C GLY A 49 2.66 4.20 9.33
N VAL A 50 2.70 5.30 10.07
CA VAL A 50 1.56 6.19 10.30
C VAL A 50 1.84 7.57 9.72
N LEU A 51 0.78 8.33 9.45
CA LEU A 51 0.84 9.75 9.13
C LEU A 51 0.21 10.53 10.28
N PHE A 52 0.87 11.60 10.71
CA PHE A 52 0.30 12.52 11.69
C PHE A 52 -0.65 13.49 11.00
N PRO A 53 -1.85 13.71 11.55
CA PRO A 53 -2.82 14.65 11.00
C PRO A 53 -2.38 16.10 11.21
N GLU A 54 -2.77 16.96 10.28
CA GLU A 54 -2.68 18.42 10.42
C GLU A 54 -3.81 19.00 11.29
N GLU A 55 -3.68 20.25 11.73
CA GLU A 55 -4.64 20.97 12.61
C GLU A 55 -6.09 20.94 12.10
N GLN A 56 -6.28 20.81 10.78
CA GLN A 56 -7.57 20.72 10.12
C GLN A 56 -8.32 19.38 10.30
N HIS A 57 -7.73 18.40 10.98
CA HIS A 57 -8.34 17.10 11.27
C HIS A 57 -8.64 16.92 12.78
N PRO A 58 -9.58 17.70 13.37
CA PRO A 58 -9.88 17.59 14.79
C PRO A 58 -10.46 16.20 15.14
N GLY A 59 -9.96 15.61 16.22
CA GLY A 59 -10.38 14.28 16.69
C GLY A 59 -9.73 13.10 15.98
N VAL A 60 -8.79 13.35 15.05
CA VAL A 60 -7.96 12.30 14.44
C VAL A 60 -6.60 12.33 15.13
N ASP A 61 -6.15 11.19 15.65
CA ASP A 61 -4.80 11.06 16.24
C ASP A 61 -3.78 10.59 15.21
N LEU A 62 -4.18 9.65 14.33
CA LEU A 62 -3.31 8.98 13.36
C LEU A 62 -4.08 8.69 12.07
N ILE A 63 -3.36 8.77 10.95
CA ILE A 63 -3.83 8.35 9.63
C ILE A 63 -3.03 7.12 9.20
N LEU A 64 -3.72 6.06 8.81
CA LEU A 64 -3.13 4.77 8.43
C LEU A 64 -3.16 4.54 6.91
N PRO A 65 -2.33 3.62 6.38
CA PRO A 65 -2.54 3.07 5.04
C PRO A 65 -3.87 2.32 4.97
N ASP A 66 -4.50 2.33 3.79
CA ASP A 66 -5.73 1.55 3.57
C ASP A 66 -5.40 0.08 3.25
N PHE A 67 -5.72 -0.82 4.18
CA PHE A 67 -5.48 -2.26 4.01
C PHE A 67 -6.53 -2.96 3.14
N SER A 68 -7.52 -2.26 2.59
CA SER A 68 -8.61 -2.87 1.81
C SER A 68 -8.10 -3.72 0.64
N ALA A 69 -6.98 -3.34 0.02
CA ALA A 69 -6.35 -4.10 -1.07
C ALA A 69 -5.82 -5.49 -0.66
N ILE A 70 -5.54 -5.72 0.63
CA ILE A 70 -4.94 -6.97 1.15
C ILE A 70 -5.76 -7.64 2.26
N ARG A 71 -6.87 -7.03 2.71
CA ARG A 71 -7.69 -7.47 3.85
C ARG A 71 -8.18 -8.92 3.72
N ASP A 72 -8.55 -9.35 2.52
CA ASP A 72 -9.05 -10.71 2.29
C ASP A 72 -7.93 -11.73 2.01
N ARG A 73 -6.67 -11.28 1.99
CA ARG A 73 -5.47 -12.06 1.67
C ARG A 73 -4.42 -12.01 2.76
N LEU A 74 -4.80 -11.69 4.01
CA LEU A 74 -3.84 -11.58 5.11
C LEU A 74 -3.05 -12.88 5.35
N LYS A 75 -3.63 -14.05 5.04
CA LYS A 75 -2.94 -15.35 5.13
C LYS A 75 -1.84 -15.55 4.07
N ASP A 76 -1.85 -14.75 3.01
CA ASP A 76 -0.82 -14.78 1.97
C ASP A 76 0.40 -13.92 2.32
N ILE A 77 0.32 -13.13 3.40
CA ILE A 77 1.44 -12.29 3.87
C ILE A 77 2.50 -13.20 4.48
N VAL A 78 3.71 -13.16 3.90
CA VAL A 78 4.85 -13.96 4.36
C VAL A 78 5.70 -13.24 5.42
N GLY A 79 5.51 -11.93 5.58
CA GLY A 79 6.19 -11.13 6.58
C GLY A 79 6.03 -9.63 6.36
N ILE A 80 6.50 -8.88 7.35
CA ILE A 80 6.66 -7.42 7.29
C ILE A 80 8.13 -7.12 7.52
N VAL A 81 8.77 -6.46 6.56
CA VAL A 81 10.12 -5.93 6.69
C VAL A 81 10.02 -4.50 7.20
N LEU A 82 10.77 -4.17 8.24
CA LEU A 82 10.87 -2.81 8.78
C LEU A 82 12.30 -2.34 8.56
N THR A 83 12.48 -1.20 7.90
CA THR A 83 13.82 -0.65 7.57
C THR A 83 14.52 -0.01 8.75
#